data_AF-A0A953ZXS6-F1
#
_entry.id   AF-A0A953ZXS6-F1
#
_cell.length_a   1.000
_cell.length_b   1.000
_cell.length_c   1.000
_cell.angle_alpha   90.00
_cell.angle_beta   90.00
_cell.angle_gamma   90.00
#
_symmetry.space_group_name_H-M   'P 1'
#
loop_
_entity.id
_entity.type
_entity.pdbx_description
1 polymer ?
#
loop_
_entity_poly.entity_id
_entity_poly.type
_entity_poly.pdbx_seq_one_letter_code
_entity_poly.pdbx_strand_id
1 'polypeptide(L)'
;MREVLAIKPDMVFLWDEAWFAFARFGPTYRQRTGMHVAAMLRERYRSADYRKAWEEHREAVAAMDDEALLSERLMPDPDKVRVRVYSTQSTHKTLTSLRQGSMIHVHDQDFKGQVEQAFHEAYMTHTSTS
;
A
#
# COMPACT_ATOMS: atom_id res chain seq x y z
N MET A 1 -0.52 5.95 -5.44
CA MET A 1 -0.12 4.52 -5.36
C MET A 1 0.04 3.89 -6.73
N ARG A 2 -1.02 3.75 -7.55
CA ARG A 2 -0.96 2.98 -8.82
C ARG A 2 0.13 3.45 -9.78
N GLU A 3 0.13 4.72 -10.17
CA GLU A 3 1.11 5.25 -11.11
C GLU A 3 2.55 5.21 -10.57
N VAL A 4 2.72 5.50 -9.27
CA VAL A 4 4.01 5.30 -8.58
C VAL A 4 4.47 3.84 -8.66
N LEU A 5 3.57 2.87 -8.55
CA LEU A 5 3.87 1.44 -8.72
C LEU A 5 4.14 1.05 -10.18
N ALA A 6 3.73 1.86 -11.16
CA ALA A 6 4.12 1.64 -12.56
C ALA A 6 5.58 2.06 -12.80
N ILE A 7 6.02 3.12 -12.13
CA ILE A 7 7.41 3.62 -12.21
C ILE A 7 8.35 2.79 -11.31
N LYS A 8 7.95 2.55 -10.05
CA LYS A 8 8.70 1.77 -9.06
C LYS A 8 7.80 0.66 -8.49
N PRO A 9 7.87 -0.58 -9.04
CA PRO A 9 6.92 -1.65 -8.73
C PRO A 9 6.97 -2.17 -7.29
N ASP A 10 8.06 -1.92 -6.57
CA ASP A 10 8.33 -2.35 -5.20
C ASP A 10 8.19 -1.20 -4.18
N MET A 11 7.61 -0.06 -4.57
CA MET A 11 7.45 1.10 -3.69
C MET A 11 6.70 0.75 -2.40
N VAL A 12 7.25 1.20 -1.27
CA VAL A 12 6.63 1.08 0.05
C VAL A 12 5.82 2.34 0.37
N PHE A 13 4.57 2.18 0.79
CA PHE A 13 3.71 3.29 1.21
C PHE A 13 3.46 3.23 2.71
N LEU A 14 3.81 4.31 3.41
CA LEU A 14 3.42 4.54 4.80
C LEU A 14 2.19 5.46 4.82
N TRP A 15 1.13 5.02 5.49
CA TRP A 15 -0.09 5.78 5.71
C TRP A 15 -0.16 6.18 7.19
N ASP A 16 -0.07 7.47 7.47
CA ASP A 16 -0.32 7.96 8.82
C ASP A 16 -1.83 8.12 9.07
N GLU A 17 -2.42 7.08 9.66
CA GLU A 17 -3.82 7.03 10.06
C GLU A 17 -4.00 7.31 11.56
N ALA A 18 -3.11 8.11 12.18
CA ALA A 18 -3.13 8.39 13.62
C ALA A 18 -4.50 8.87 14.14
N TRP A 19 -5.24 9.63 13.33
CA TRP A 19 -6.58 10.15 13.62
C TRP A 19 -7.71 9.44 12.87
N PHE A 20 -7.43 8.30 12.23
CA PHE A 20 -8.35 7.67 11.28
C PHE A 20 -8.60 6.19 11.56
N ALA A 21 -8.23 5.69 12.73
CA ALA A 21 -8.32 4.27 13.07
C ALA A 21 -9.77 3.71 13.05
N PHE A 22 -10.76 4.54 13.37
CA PHE A 22 -12.18 4.16 13.33
C PHE A 22 -12.70 3.91 11.90
N ALA A 23 -12.03 4.44 10.87
CA ALA A 23 -12.53 4.46 9.50
C ALA A 23 -12.77 3.06 8.92
N ARG A 24 -12.01 2.05 9.38
CA ARG A 24 -12.15 0.66 8.91
C ARG A 24 -13.52 0.05 9.25
N PHE A 25 -14.21 0.57 10.27
CA PHE A 25 -15.47 0.02 10.77
C PHE A 25 -16.71 0.67 10.14
N GLY A 26 -16.57 1.83 9.49
CA GLY A 26 -17.67 2.50 8.79
C GLY A 26 -17.68 2.22 7.28
N PRO A 27 -18.81 1.84 6.66
CA PRO A 27 -18.90 1.61 5.21
C PRO A 27 -18.41 2.80 4.37
N THR A 28 -18.77 4.02 4.79
CA THR A 28 -18.41 5.27 4.12
C THR A 28 -16.90 5.52 4.08
N TYR A 29 -16.18 5.14 5.13
CA TYR A 29 -14.76 5.47 5.30
C TYR A 29 -13.82 4.30 5.01
N ARG A 30 -14.29 3.05 5.13
CA ARG A 30 -13.46 1.85 4.97
C ARG A 30 -12.66 1.87 3.67
N GLN A 31 -13.27 2.35 2.59
CA GLN A 31 -12.64 2.44 1.26
C GLN A 31 -11.45 3.40 1.19
N ARG A 32 -11.33 4.30 2.17
CA ARG A 32 -10.26 5.32 2.28
C ARG A 32 -9.13 4.90 3.22
N THR A 33 -9.16 3.68 3.76
CA THR A 33 -8.10 3.17 4.64
C THR A 33 -6.99 2.50 3.85
N GLY A 34 -5.74 2.68 4.27
CA GLY A 34 -4.57 2.10 3.62
C GLY A 34 -4.68 0.57 3.52
N MET A 35 -5.13 -0.09 4.59
CA MET A 35 -5.34 -1.55 4.61
C MET A 35 -6.43 -2.03 3.65
N HIS A 36 -7.47 -1.23 3.39
CA HIS A 36 -8.49 -1.59 2.40
C HIS A 36 -7.96 -1.40 0.97
N VAL A 37 -7.33 -0.26 0.70
CA VAL A 37 -6.76 0.03 -0.61
C VAL A 37 -5.68 -0.99 -0.97
N ALA A 38 -4.84 -1.38 -0.01
CA ALA A 38 -3.81 -2.41 -0.22
C ALA A 38 -4.42 -3.77 -0.62
N ALA A 39 -5.45 -4.22 0.10
CA ALA A 39 -6.14 -5.48 -0.21
C ALA A 39 -6.81 -5.41 -1.60
N MET A 40 -7.53 -4.32 -1.90
CA MET A 40 -8.19 -4.13 -3.19
C MET A 40 -7.20 -4.10 -4.35
N LEU A 41 -6.07 -3.39 -4.22
CA LEU A 41 -5.04 -3.35 -5.26
C LEU A 41 -4.41 -4.73 -5.47
N ARG A 42 -4.15 -5.47 -4.39
CA ARG A 42 -3.59 -6.83 -4.48
C ARG A 42 -4.53 -7.78 -5.21
N GLU A 43 -5.83 -7.69 -4.97
CA GLU A 43 -6.83 -8.47 -5.68
C GLU A 43 -6.93 -8.03 -7.15
N ARG A 44 -7.03 -6.71 -7.40
CA ARG A 44 -7.09 -6.15 -8.75
C ARG A 44 -5.93 -6.61 -9.63
N TYR A 45 -4.69 -6.53 -9.16
CA TYR A 45 -3.53 -6.88 -10.00
C TYR A 45 -3.41 -8.38 -10.29
N ARG A 46 -4.15 -9.22 -9.56
CA ARG A 46 -4.24 -10.66 -9.81
C ARG A 46 -5.38 -11.04 -10.76
N SER A 47 -6.27 -10.11 -11.10
CA SER A 47 -7.43 -10.43 -11.93
C SER A 47 -7.04 -10.59 -13.40
N ALA A 48 -7.72 -11.49 -14.11
CA ALA A 48 -7.54 -11.69 -15.54
C ALA A 48 -7.91 -10.43 -16.34
N ASP A 49 -8.96 -9.72 -15.92
CA ASP A 49 -9.40 -8.47 -16.54
C ASP A 49 -8.32 -7.39 -16.48
N TYR A 50 -7.60 -7.28 -15.35
CA TYR A 50 -6.50 -6.33 -15.22
C TYR A 50 -5.33 -6.69 -16.13
N ARG A 51 -4.98 -7.99 -16.21
CA ARG A 51 -3.91 -8.46 -17.11
C ARG A 51 -4.22 -8.09 -18.56
N LYS A 52 -5.44 -8.38 -19.02
CA LYS A 52 -5.88 -8.02 -20.38
C LYS A 52 -5.76 -6.51 -20.64
N ALA A 53 -6.30 -5.69 -19.72
CA ALA A 53 -6.25 -4.23 -19.86
C ALA A 53 -4.80 -3.70 -19.84
N TRP A 54 -3.92 -4.32 -19.06
CA TRP A 54 -2.50 -3.96 -19.02
C TRP A 54 -1.77 -4.31 -20.31
N GLU A 55 -2.06 -5.46 -20.93
CA GLU A 55 -1.47 -5.87 -22.21
C GLU A 55 -1.83 -4.87 -23.33
N GLU A 56 -3.11 -4.49 -23.43
CA GLU A 56 -3.59 -3.46 -24.36
C GLU A 56 -2.92 -2.10 -24.11
N HIS A 57 -2.83 -1.69 -22.84
CA HIS A 57 -2.18 -0.44 -22.46
C HIS A 57 -0.67 -0.45 -22.77
N ARG A 58 0.02 -1.57 -22.55
CA ARG A 58 1.45 -1.72 -22.83
C ARG A 58 1.75 -1.52 -24.31
N GLU A 59 0.92 -2.07 -25.19
CA GLU A 59 1.06 -1.89 -26.64
C GLU A 59 0.79 -0.44 -27.05
N ALA A 60 -0.23 0.20 -26.48
CA ALA A 60 -0.53 1.61 -26.74
C ALA A 60 0.62 2.53 -26.30
N VAL A 61 1.16 2.32 -25.09
CA VAL A 61 2.27 3.10 -24.54
C VAL A 61 3.56 2.91 -25.33
N ALA A 62 3.83 1.70 -25.84
CA ALA A 62 5.02 1.43 -26.64
C ALA A 62 5.05 2.20 -27.97
N ALA A 63 3.91 2.68 -28.44
CA ALA A 63 3.78 3.47 -29.67
C ALA A 63 3.78 5.00 -29.43
N MET A 64 3.81 5.45 -28.18
CA MET A 64 3.79 6.88 -27.81
C MET A 64 5.19 7.51 -27.90
N ASP A 65 5.23 8.81 -28.19
CA ASP A 65 6.42 9.62 -28.00
C ASP A 65 6.54 10.11 -26.56
N ASP A 66 7.68 10.71 -26.21
CA ASP A 66 7.96 11.17 -24.85
C ASP A 66 6.95 12.23 -24.36
N GLU A 67 6.48 13.11 -25.24
CA GLU A 67 5.53 14.17 -24.90
C GLU A 67 4.14 13.57 -24.58
N ALA A 68 3.66 12.63 -25.39
CA ALA A 68 2.42 11.92 -25.12
C ALA A 68 2.53 11.08 -23.84
N LEU A 69 3.66 10.42 -23.61
CA LEU A 69 3.90 9.57 -22.44
C LEU A 69 3.79 10.34 -21.12
N LEU A 70 4.25 11.60 -21.09
CA LEU A 70 4.16 12.46 -19.89
C LEU A 70 2.71 12.77 -19.49
N SER A 71 1.78 12.72 -20.44
CA SER A 71 0.35 12.96 -20.19
C SER A 71 -0.46 11.69 -19.96
N GLU A 72 0.15 10.52 -20.23
CA GLU A 72 -0.52 9.23 -20.15
C GLU A 72 -0.46 8.62 -18.74
N ARG A 73 -1.54 7.96 -18.32
CA ARG A 73 -1.61 7.36 -16.99
C ARG A 73 -1.06 5.94 -16.99
N LEU A 74 0.15 5.78 -16.49
CA LEU A 74 0.83 4.48 -16.45
C LEU A 74 0.12 3.43 -15.58
N MET A 75 0.08 2.21 -16.08
CA MET A 75 -0.44 1.03 -15.38
C MET A 75 0.69 0.14 -14.83
N PRO A 76 0.63 -0.29 -13.55
CA PRO A 76 1.58 -1.26 -12.99
C PRO A 76 1.64 -2.57 -13.75
N ASP A 77 2.87 -3.05 -13.96
CA ASP A 77 3.13 -4.40 -14.46
C ASP A 77 2.62 -5.44 -13.44
N PRO A 78 1.61 -6.27 -13.79
CA PRO A 78 0.99 -7.20 -12.86
C PRO A 78 1.94 -8.31 -12.38
N ASP A 79 2.99 -8.61 -13.14
CA ASP A 79 3.96 -9.65 -12.81
C ASP A 79 5.10 -9.12 -11.91
N LYS A 80 5.33 -7.81 -11.89
CA LYS A 80 6.38 -7.17 -11.07
C LYS A 80 5.86 -6.46 -9.83
N VAL A 81 4.61 -5.98 -9.85
CA VAL A 81 4.09 -5.10 -8.79
C VAL A 81 4.03 -5.80 -7.44
N ARG A 82 4.60 -5.17 -6.41
CA ARG A 82 4.52 -5.58 -5.00
C ARG A 82 3.72 -4.54 -4.23
N VAL A 83 2.57 -4.95 -3.68
CA VAL A 83 1.75 -4.05 -2.84
C VAL A 83 2.28 -4.08 -1.41
N ARG A 84 3.02 -3.04 -1.03
CA ARG A 84 3.68 -2.91 0.27
C ARG A 84 3.18 -1.67 1.01
N VAL A 85 2.31 -1.87 1.99
CA VAL A 85 1.64 -0.79 2.73
C VAL A 85 1.77 -1.00 4.23
N TYR A 86 2.15 0.06 4.93
CA TYR A 86 2.17 0.14 6.38
C TYR A 86 1.21 1.25 6.80
N SER A 87 0.40 1.03 7.84
CA SER A 87 -0.46 2.08 8.41
C SER A 87 -0.18 2.24 9.90
N THR A 88 -0.02 3.48 10.36
CA THR A 88 0.16 3.81 11.78
C THR A 88 -1.13 4.37 12.34
N GLN A 89 -1.50 3.92 13.53
CA GLN A 89 -2.69 4.41 14.25
C GLN A 89 -2.32 4.77 15.67
N SER A 90 -2.74 5.95 16.12
CA SER A 90 -2.72 6.31 17.54
C SER A 90 -4.04 5.82 18.14
N THR A 91 -4.07 4.57 18.61
CA THR A 91 -5.28 3.94 19.16
C THR A 91 -5.93 4.83 20.21
N HIS A 92 -5.14 5.44 21.08
CA HIS A 92 -5.63 6.34 22.14
C HIS A 92 -6.26 7.66 21.67
N LYS A 93 -6.19 8.01 20.37
CA LYS A 93 -6.80 9.24 19.84
C LYS A 93 -8.24 9.03 19.41
N THR A 94 -8.53 7.91 18.73
CA THR A 94 -9.83 7.71 18.07
C THR A 94 -10.44 6.33 18.32
N LEU A 95 -9.79 5.48 19.10
CA LEU A 95 -10.30 4.20 19.58
C LEU A 95 -10.13 4.12 21.11
N THR A 96 -10.61 3.03 21.70
CA THR A 96 -10.48 2.79 23.15
C THR A 96 -9.11 2.20 23.48
N SER A 97 -8.29 2.97 24.19
CA SER A 97 -6.97 2.54 24.69
C SER A 97 -6.50 3.49 25.80
N LEU A 98 -5.60 3.02 26.66
CA LEU A 98 -4.80 3.90 27.52
C LEU A 98 -3.92 4.83 26.67
N ARG A 99 -3.47 5.94 27.28
CA ARG A 99 -2.50 6.88 26.67
C ARG A 99 -1.26 6.12 26.19
N GLN A 100 -0.62 6.63 25.14
CA GLN A 100 0.51 6.00 24.42
C GLN A 100 0.17 4.73 23.63
N GLY A 101 -1.02 4.15 23.75
CA GLY A 101 -1.41 3.01 22.91
C GLY A 101 -1.47 3.37 21.43
N SER A 102 -0.78 2.59 20.60
CA SER A 102 -0.68 2.73 19.14
C SER A 102 -0.58 1.37 18.47
N MET A 103 -0.80 1.33 17.16
CA MET A 103 -0.67 0.11 16.35
C MET A 103 0.01 0.42 15.02
N ILE A 104 0.81 -0.53 14.54
CA ILE A 104 1.34 -0.57 13.18
C ILE A 104 0.65 -1.73 12.47
N HIS A 105 -0.08 -1.44 11.39
CA HIS A 105 -0.71 -2.43 10.54
C HIS A 105 0.17 -2.69 9.33
N VAL A 106 0.46 -3.96 9.07
CA VAL A 106 1.37 -4.39 7.99
C VAL A 106 0.58 -5.11 6.90
N HIS A 107 0.63 -4.57 5.69
CA HIS A 107 0.18 -5.21 4.47
C HIS A 107 1.32 -5.18 3.43
N ASP A 108 2.37 -5.92 3.72
CA ASP A 108 3.54 -6.07 2.86
C ASP A 108 3.64 -7.51 2.35
N GLN A 109 3.67 -7.67 1.02
CA GLN A 109 3.76 -8.98 0.36
C GLN A 109 5.08 -9.69 0.65
N ASP A 110 6.12 -8.95 1.00
CA ASP A 110 7.47 -9.43 1.26
C ASP A 110 7.77 -9.57 2.77
N PHE A 111 6.79 -9.28 3.65
CA PHE A 111 7.01 -9.18 5.08
C PHE A 111 7.70 -10.41 5.68
N LYS A 112 7.04 -11.57 5.60
CA LYS A 112 7.49 -12.81 6.24
C LYS A 112 8.81 -13.39 5.72
N GLY A 113 9.24 -12.98 4.53
CA GLY A 113 10.41 -13.57 3.87
C GLY A 113 11.63 -12.66 3.82
N GLN A 114 11.43 -11.34 3.87
CA GLN A 114 12.49 -10.38 3.58
C GLN A 114 12.56 -9.20 4.55
N VAL A 115 11.44 -8.82 5.18
CA VAL A 115 11.34 -7.54 5.90
C VAL A 115 11.16 -7.73 7.41
N GLU A 116 10.58 -8.84 7.85
CA GLU A 116 10.18 -9.09 9.23
C GLU A 116 11.33 -8.88 10.22
N GLN A 117 12.52 -9.42 9.94
CA GLN A 117 13.68 -9.25 10.83
C GLN A 117 14.09 -7.79 10.98
N ALA A 118 14.31 -7.07 9.86
CA ALA A 118 14.70 -5.66 9.90
C ALA A 118 13.61 -4.79 10.56
N PHE A 119 12.33 -5.14 10.36
CA PHE A 119 11.21 -4.47 11.04
C PHE A 119 11.27 -4.67 12.55
N HIS A 120 11.52 -5.90 13.02
CA HIS A 120 11.66 -6.21 14.44
C HIS A 120 12.87 -5.49 15.06
N GLU A 121 14.01 -5.46 14.38
CA GLU A 121 15.20 -4.73 14.84
C GLU A 121 14.92 -3.22 15.01
N ALA A 122 14.25 -2.61 14.02
CA ALA A 122 13.83 -1.22 14.10
C ALA A 122 12.81 -0.99 15.24
N TYR A 123 11.84 -1.89 15.40
CA TYR A 123 10.86 -1.83 16.48
C TYR A 123 11.52 -1.87 17.87
N MET A 124 12.47 -2.79 18.08
CA MET A 124 13.19 -2.94 19.34
C MET A 124 14.12 -1.75 19.63
N THR A 125 14.63 -1.08 18.60
CA THR A 125 15.46 0.13 18.76
C THR A 125 14.69 1.28 19.40
N HIS A 126 13.37 1.36 19.18
CA HIS A 126 12.51 2.44 19.67
C HIS A 126 11.60 2.04 20.83
N THR A 127 11.61 0.77 21.24
CA THR A 127 10.75 0.25 22.30
C THR A 127 11.55 0.11 23.59
N SER A 128 10.89 0.38 24.72
CA SER A 128 11.47 0.14 26.04
C SER A 128 11.73 -1.36 26.25
N THR A 129 12.77 -1.70 27.02
CA THR A 129 13.02 -3.08 27.46
C THR A 129 12.06 -3.53 28.58
N SER A 130 11.27 -2.60 29.13
CA SER A 130 10.28 -2.81 30.20
C SER A 130 8.99 -2.05 29.95
#